data_AF-A0A436R408-F1
#
_entry.id   AF-A0A436R408-F1
#
_cell.length_a   1.000
_cell.length_b   1.000
_cell.length_c   1.000
_cell.angle_alpha   90.00
_cell.angle_beta   90.00
_cell.angle_gamma   90.00
#
_symmetry.space_group_name_H-M   'P 1'
#
loop_
_entity.id
_entity.type
_entity.pdbx_description
1 polymer ?
#
loop_
_entity_poly.entity_id
_entity_poly.type
_entity_poly.pdbx_seq_one_letter_code
_entity_poly.pdbx_strand_id
1 'polypeptide(L)' 'CYRGLRHRRSLPVRGQRTHTNARTRKGPAKAIAGKKK' A
#
# COMPACT_ATOMS: atom_id res chain seq x y z
N CYS A 1 -16.82 -5.08 7.33
CA CYS A 1 -16.10 -3.84 7.71
C CYS A 1 -14.92 -3.56 6.76
N TYR A 2 -14.98 -2.48 5.97
CA TYR A 2 -13.93 -2.10 4.99
C TYR A 2 -12.63 -1.62 5.67
N ARG A 3 -12.75 -0.87 6.77
CA ARG A 3 -11.60 -0.35 7.52
C ARG A 3 -10.73 -1.46 8.10
N GLY A 4 -11.32 -2.54 8.61
CA GLY A 4 -10.58 -3.67 9.18
C GLY A 4 -9.69 -4.40 8.15
N LEU A 5 -10.19 -4.59 6.92
CA LEU A 5 -9.39 -5.19 5.83
C LEU A 5 -8.21 -4.30 5.43
N ARG A 6 -8.43 -2.98 5.36
CA ARG A 6 -7.38 -2.00 5.08
C ARG A 6 -6.29 -1.99 6.17
N HIS A 7 -6.69 -2.04 7.45
CA HIS A 7 -5.75 -2.17 8.57
C HIS A 7 -4.90 -3.43 8.48
N ARG A 8 -5.51 -4.59 8.21
CA ARG A 8 -4.78 -5.87 8.04
C ARG A 8 -3.80 -5.87 6.87
N ARG A 9 -4.13 -5.15 5.78
CA ARG A 9 -3.30 -5.05 4.57
C ARG A 9 -2.31 -3.88 4.58
N SER A 10 -2.14 -3.19 5.72
CA SER A 10 -1.27 -2.00 5.83
C SER A 10 -1.59 -0.93 4.79
N LEU A 11 -2.87 -0.73 4.48
CA LEU A 11 -3.36 0.29 3.57
C LEU A 11 -4.00 1.46 4.32
N PRO A 12 -3.97 2.67 3.75
CA PRO A 12 -4.71 3.81 4.29
C PRO A 12 -6.21 3.51 4.41
N VAL A 13 -6.85 4.04 5.45
CA VAL A 13 -8.25 3.72 5.80
C VAL A 13 -9.22 4.85 5.53
N ARG A 14 -8.72 6.07 5.28
CA ARG A 14 -9.53 7.30 5.12
C ARG A 14 -9.73 7.70 3.65
N GLY A 15 -9.82 6.73 2.74
CA GLY A 15 -10.04 7.00 1.31
C GLY A 15 -8.83 7.55 0.54
N GLN A 16 -7.64 7.61 1.14
CA GLN A 16 -6.44 8.09 0.47
C GLN A 16 -6.05 7.19 -0.72
N ARG A 17 -5.51 7.79 -1.79
CA ARG A 17 -5.06 7.10 -3.01
C ARG A 17 -3.91 6.13 -2.72
N THR A 18 -3.98 4.90 -3.24
CA THR A 18 -3.01 3.81 -2.96
C THR A 18 -2.22 3.31 -4.17
N HIS A 19 -2.54 3.82 -5.37
CA HIS A 19 -1.91 3.39 -6.62
C HIS A 19 -0.44 3.84 -6.70
N THR A 20 -0.19 5.13 -6.48
CA THR A 20 1.15 5.73 -6.57
C THR A 20 1.78 5.97 -5.19
N ASN A 21 1.01 6.56 -4.28
CA ASN A 21 1.48 7.02 -2.96
C ASN A 21 1.06 6.06 -1.83
N ALA A 22 1.15 6.54 -0.58
CA ALA A 22 0.90 5.80 0.68
C ALA A 22 2.08 4.96 1.22
N ARG A 23 3.31 5.41 0.99
CA ARG A 23 4.54 4.78 1.50
C ARG A 23 4.62 4.69 3.02
N THR A 24 4.09 5.67 3.75
CA THR A 24 4.05 5.64 5.21
C THR A 24 3.29 4.43 5.76
N ARG A 25 2.27 3.93 5.02
CA ARG A 25 1.51 2.73 5.43
C ARG A 25 1.96 1.46 4.72
N LYS A 26 2.23 1.53 3.41
CA LYS A 26 2.65 0.37 2.58
C LYS A 26 4.10 -0.06 2.86
N GLY A 27 4.90 0.80 3.48
CA GLY A 27 6.32 0.60 3.66
C GLY A 27 7.13 0.92 2.39
N PRO A 28 8.45 0.66 2.44
CA PRO A 28 9.39 0.96 1.37
C PRO A 28 9.04 0.25 0.05
N ALA A 29 9.63 0.73 -1.04
CA ALA A 29 9.46 0.15 -2.36
C ALA A 29 10.00 -1.28 -2.41
N LYS A 30 9.10 -2.26 -2.42
CA LYS A 30 9.47 -3.63 -2.81
C LYS A 30 9.61 -3.65 -4.32
N ALA A 31 10.84 -3.80 -4.79
CA ALA A 31 11.10 -4.11 -6.19
C ALA A 31 10.50 -5.49 -6.48
N ILE A 32 9.83 -5.62 -7.62
CA ILE A 32 9.37 -6.91 -8.11
C ILE A 32 10.59 -7.57 -8.76
N ALA A 33 11.04 -8.71 -8.23
CA ALA A 33 12.14 -9.45 -8.81
C ALA A 33 11.84 -9.75 -10.28
N GLY A 34 12.78 -9.44 -11.18
CA GLY A 34 12.63 -9.63 -12.63
C GLY A 34 12.07 -8.42 -13.39
N LYS A 35 11.71 -7.30 -12.73
CA LYS A 35 11.41 -6.06 -13.45
C LYS A 35 12.72 -5.40 -13.90
N LYS A 36 13.22 -5.78 -15.08
CA LYS A 36 14.29 -5.03 -15.76
C LYS A 36 13.81 -3.59 -15.96
N LYS A 37 14.73 -2.66 -15.79
CA LYS A 37 14.52 -1.24 -16.08
C LYS A 37 14.13 -1.07 -17.54
#